data_AF-A0A930P7Q8-F1
#
_entry.id   AF-A0A930P7Q8-F1
#
_cell.length_a   1.000
_cell.length_b   1.000
_cell.length_c   1.000
_cell.angle_alpha   90.00
_cell.angle_beta   90.00
_cell.angle_gamma   90.00
#
_symmetry.space_group_name_H-M   'P 1'
#
loop_
_entity.id
_entity.type
_entity.pdbx_description
1 polymer ?
#
loop_
_entity_poly.entity_id
_entity_poly.type
_entity_poly.pdbx_seq_one_letter_code
_entity_poly.pdbx_strand_id
1 'polypeptide(L)' 'MTSVADIRTYVYGATYDSWNRVQTMTYPDGEVVTYHYNAAGQVESLTSNKQGRQSVIVDRIGYDKEGHTVYTKLGNG' A
#
# COMPACT_ATOMS: atom_id res chain seq x y z
N MET A 1 27.73 31.36 7.12
CA MET A 1 26.70 30.51 7.75
C MET A 1 26.42 29.35 6.83
N THR A 2 26.81 28.14 7.22
CA THR A 2 26.60 26.92 6.42
C THR A 2 25.16 26.47 6.63
N SER A 3 24.38 26.39 5.54
CA SER A 3 23.05 25.82 5.54
C SER A 3 23.16 24.34 5.91
N VAL A 4 22.77 23.97 7.13
CA VAL A 4 22.58 22.56 7.48
C VAL A 4 21.31 22.14 6.76
N ALA A 5 21.46 21.39 5.67
CA ALA A 5 20.31 20.77 5.02
C ALA A 5 19.59 19.89 6.05
N ASP A 6 18.30 20.15 6.24
CA ASP A 6 17.42 19.36 7.10
C ASP A 6 17.30 17.94 6.48
N ILE A 7 18.23 17.03 6.82
CA ILE A 7 18.21 15.65 6.30
C ILE A 7 17.08 14.91 7.01
N ARG A 8 15.90 14.94 6.41
CA ARG A 8 14.75 14.15 6.88
C ARG A 8 14.93 12.71 6.43
N THR A 9 15.20 11.83 7.38
CA THR A 9 15.28 10.40 7.12
C THR A 9 13.86 9.82 7.20
N TYR A 10 13.34 9.34 6.07
CA TYR A 10 12.05 8.67 5.99
C TYR A 10 12.27 7.15 6.00
N VAL A 11 12.05 6.52 7.15
CA VAL A 11 12.15 5.06 7.31
C VAL A 11 10.78 4.42 7.15
N TYR A 12 10.62 3.56 6.15
CA TYR A 12 9.43 2.71 6.02
C TYR A 12 9.79 1.27 6.39
N GLY A 13 8.81 0.54 6.93
CA GLY A 13 8.90 -0.90 7.17
C GLY A 13 8.01 -1.64 6.18
N ALA A 14 8.43 -2.82 5.71
CA ALA A 14 7.60 -3.70 4.92
C ALA A 14 7.62 -5.12 5.50
N THR A 15 6.48 -5.77 5.50
CA THR A 15 6.37 -7.21 5.80
C THR A 15 6.03 -7.96 4.52
N TYR A 16 6.44 -9.22 4.45
CA TYR A 16 6.26 -10.05 3.27
C TYR A 16 5.57 -11.36 3.63
N ASP A 17 4.76 -11.87 2.72
CA ASP A 17 4.20 -13.22 2.82
C ASP A 17 5.21 -14.30 2.42
N SER A 18 4.80 -15.56 2.51
CA SER A 18 5.65 -16.72 2.16
C SER A 18 6.05 -16.78 0.68
N TRP A 19 5.41 -15.98 -0.18
CA TRP A 19 5.74 -15.85 -1.61
C TRP A 19 6.55 -14.59 -1.90
N ASN A 20 7.09 -13.96 -0.86
CA ASN A 20 7.90 -12.75 -0.93
C ASN A 20 7.15 -11.55 -1.54
N ARG A 21 5.83 -11.48 -1.34
CA ARG A 21 4.99 -10.34 -1.73
C ARG A 21 4.72 -9.46 -0.52
N VAL A 22 4.63 -8.14 -0.74
CA VAL A 22 4.43 -7.17 0.35
C VAL A 22 3.05 -7.37 0.99
N GLN A 23 3.00 -7.70 2.27
CA GLN A 23 1.75 -7.86 3.01
C GLN A 23 1.32 -6.54 3.66
N THR A 24 2.24 -5.86 4.34
CA THR A 24 2.02 -4.54 4.93
C THR A 24 3.18 -3.61 4.69
N MET A 25 2.91 -2.31 4.61
CA MET A 25 3.90 -1.25 4.53
C MET A 25 3.58 -0.18 5.57
N THR A 26 4.52 0.08 6.48
CA THR A 26 4.41 1.09 7.52
C THR A 26 5.23 2.31 7.13
N TYR A 27 4.56 3.45 6.98
CA TYR A 27 5.16 4.73 6.65
C TYR A 27 5.65 5.48 7.90
N PRO A 28 6.62 6.39 7.75
CA PRO A 28 7.17 7.19 8.84
C PRO A 28 6.15 8.03 9.62
N ASP A 29 5.01 8.37 8.99
CA ASP A 29 3.93 9.14 9.60
C ASP A 29 2.94 8.27 10.41
N GLY A 30 3.25 6.98 10.55
CA GLY A 30 2.43 5.99 11.26
C GLY A 30 1.30 5.41 10.43
N GLU A 31 1.24 5.71 9.13
CA GLU A 31 0.29 5.09 8.22
C GLU A 31 0.70 3.65 7.90
N VAL A 32 -0.22 2.71 8.05
CA VAL A 32 -0.01 1.30 7.70
C VAL A 32 -0.89 0.94 6.52
N VAL A 33 -0.26 0.67 5.37
CA VAL A 33 -0.95 0.19 4.18
C VAL A 33 -0.90 -1.33 4.16
N THR A 34 -2.05 -1.98 3.99
CA THR A 34 -2.21 -3.43 3.88
C THR A 34 -2.62 -3.79 2.46
N TYR A 35 -1.93 -4.78 1.89
CA TYR A 35 -2.16 -5.30 0.55
C TYR A 35 -2.97 -6.59 0.63
N HIS A 36 -4.10 -6.63 -0.08
CA HIS A 36 -4.91 -7.84 -0.22
C HIS A 36 -4.70 -8.43 -1.60
N TYR A 37 -4.38 -9.71 -1.67
CA TYR A 37 -4.11 -10.40 -2.93
C TYR A 37 -5.24 -11.39 -3.26
N ASN A 38 -5.59 -11.48 -4.53
CA ASN A 38 -6.48 -12.51 -5.04
C ASN A 38 -5.75 -13.86 -5.17
N ALA A 39 -6.48 -14.92 -5.51
CA ALA A 39 -5.94 -16.27 -5.70
C ALA A 39 -4.92 -16.39 -6.86
N ALA A 40 -5.00 -15.49 -7.86
CA ALA A 40 -4.01 -15.39 -8.95
C ALA A 40 -2.73 -14.65 -8.52
N GLY A 41 -2.71 -14.14 -7.30
CA GLY A 41 -1.59 -13.49 -6.68
C GLY A 41 -1.43 -12.01 -7.00
N GLN A 42 -2.46 -11.39 -7.58
CA GLN A 42 -2.51 -9.98 -7.93
C GLN A 42 -3.19 -9.18 -6.82
N VAL A 43 -2.87 -7.89 -6.69
CA VAL A 43 -3.44 -7.03 -5.65
C VAL A 43 -4.92 -6.78 -5.94
N GLU A 44 -5.82 -7.27 -5.10
CA GLU A 44 -7.26 -7.04 -5.25
C GLU A 44 -7.70 -5.73 -4.60
N SER A 45 -7.16 -5.38 -3.43
CA SER A 45 -7.53 -4.16 -2.70
C SER A 45 -6.41 -3.68 -1.79
N LEU A 46 -6.49 -2.40 -1.40
CA LEU A 46 -5.52 -1.71 -0.55
C LEU A 46 -6.26 -0.96 0.55
N THR A 47 -5.91 -1.23 1.79
CA THR A 47 -6.43 -0.51 2.95
C THR A 47 -5.31 0.25 3.65
N SER A 48 -5.59 1.46 4.09
CA SER A 48 -4.71 2.27 4.93
C SER A 48 -5.28 2.31 6.35
N ASN A 49 -4.42 2.26 7.33
CA ASN A 49 -4.72 2.59 8.71
C ASN A 49 -3.78 3.70 9.15
N LYS A 50 -4.32 4.90 9.33
CA LYS A 50 -3.57 6.04 9.85
C LYS A 50 -4.01 6.31 11.28
N GLN A 51 -3.16 5.98 12.25
CA GLN A 51 -3.41 6.23 13.68
C GLN A 51 -4.76 5.68 14.18
N GLY A 52 -5.14 4.48 13.74
CA GLY A 52 -6.40 3.82 14.12
C GLY A 52 -7.58 4.16 13.20
N ARG A 53 -7.42 5.10 12.26
CA ARG A 53 -8.44 5.40 11.26
C ARG A 53 -8.20 4.59 10.00
N GLN A 54 -9.06 3.60 9.79
CA GLN A 54 -9.03 2.77 8.60
C GLN A 54 -9.71 3.49 7.43
N SER A 55 -9.03 3.51 6.28
CA SER A 55 -9.49 4.07 5.01
C SER A 55 -9.21 3.07 3.90
N VAL A 56 -10.13 2.93 2.95
CA VAL A 56 -9.87 2.14 1.75
C VAL A 56 -9.13 3.04 0.76
N ILE A 57 -7.93 2.67 0.32
CA ILE A 57 -7.22 3.40 -0.74
C ILE A 57 -7.75 2.89 -2.09
N VAL A 58 -7.81 1.57 -2.25
CA VAL A 58 -8.34 0.90 -3.44
C VAL A 58 -9.35 -0.14 -2.99
N ASP A 59 -10.60 0.05 -3.39
CA ASP A 59 -11.73 -0.83 -3.08
C ASP A 59 -11.64 -2.12 -3.88
N ARG A 60 -11.33 -2.00 -5.18
CA ARG A 60 -11.13 -3.15 -6.05
C ARG A 60 -10.25 -2.82 -7.25
N ILE A 61 -9.30 -3.72 -7.52
CA ILE A 61 -8.59 -3.80 -8.79
C ILE A 61 -9.12 -5.01 -9.56
N GLY A 62 -9.67 -4.75 -10.74
CA GLY A 62 -10.06 -5.79 -11.69
C GLY A 62 -8.96 -6.01 -12.72
N TYR A 63 -8.65 -7.27 -13.02
CA TYR A 63 -7.63 -7.63 -14.01
C TYR A 63 -8.27 -8.32 -15.23
N ASP A 64 -7.70 -8.12 -16.42
CA ASP A 64 -8.03 -8.95 -17.58
C ASP A 64 -7.30 -10.31 -17.51
N LYS A 65 -7.61 -11.18 -18.48
CA LYS A 65 -6.97 -12.50 -18.64
C LYS A 65 -5.44 -12.45 -18.81
N GLU A 66 -4.88 -11.29 -19.14
CA GLU A 66 -3.43 -11.09 -19.35
C GLU A 66 -2.76 -10.43 -18.14
N GLY A 67 -3.55 -10.10 -17.11
CA GLY A 67 -3.08 -9.53 -15.86
C GLY A 67 -2.91 -8.02 -15.89
N HIS A 68 -3.41 -7.33 -16.91
CA HIS A 68 -3.45 -5.87 -16.91
C HIS A 68 -4.60 -5.35 -16.04
N THR A 69 -4.38 -4.21 -15.39
CA THR A 69 -5.41 -3.53 -14.60
C THR A 69 -6.48 -2.97 -15.52
N VAL A 70 -7.70 -3.50 -15.44
CA VAL A 70 -8.87 -3.08 -16.24
C VAL A 70 -9.75 -2.10 -15.45
N TYR A 71 -9.69 -2.17 -14.12
CA TYR A 71 -10.54 -1.37 -13.25
C TYR A 71 -9.81 -1.04 -11.96
N THR A 72 -9.82 0.23 -11.56
CA THR A 72 -9.35 0.68 -10.25
C THR A 72 -10.45 1.53 -9.63
N LYS A 73 -11.15 0.99 -8.63
CA LYS A 73 -12.04 1.80 -7.81
C LYS A 73 -11.27 2.32 -6.61
N LEU A 74 -11.01 3.62 -6.60
CA LEU A 74 -10.44 4.28 -5.44
C LEU A 74 -11.48 4.33 -4.32
N GLY A 75 -11.06 4.19 -3.07
CA GLY A 75 -11.97 4.26 -1.91
C GLY A 75 -12.49 5.67 -1.62
N ASN A 76 -12.16 6.64 -2.47
CA ASN A 76 -12.46 8.06 -2.26
C ASN A 76 -13.89 8.46 -2.64
N GLY A 77 -14.71 7.54 -3.18
CA GLY A 77 -16.15 7.74 -3.41
C GLY A 77 -16.49 8.93 -4.28
#